data_AF-A0A352PL41-F1
#
_entry.id   AF-A0A352PL41-F1
#
_cell.length_a   1.000
_cell.length_b   1.000
_cell.length_c   1.000
_cell.angle_alpha   90.00
_cell.angle_beta   90.00
_cell.angle_gamma   90.00
#
_symmetry.space_group_name_H-M   'P 1'
#
loop_
_entity.id
_entity.type
_entity.pdbx_description
1 polymer ?
#
loop_
_entity_poly.entity_id
_entity_poly.type
_entity_poly.pdbx_seq_one_letter_code
_entity_poly.pdbx_strand_id
1 'polypeptide(L)' 'MVFEADEKIAAKAADEIKRIMESVAKFEIPFIVDVSIGKNWGEMEKI' A
#
# COMPACT_ATOMS: atom_id res chain seq x y z
N MET A 1 4.51 -6.02 2.10
CA MET A 1 4.95 -6.42 0.75
C MET A 1 5.70 -5.25 0.14
N VAL A 2 6.62 -5.48 -0.79
CA VAL A 2 7.33 -4.41 -1.51
C VAL A 2 7.03 -4.58 -2.99
N PHE A 3 6.62 -3.49 -3.64
CA PHE A 3 6.29 -3.45 -5.06
C PHE A 3 7.10 -2.34 -5.72
N GLU A 4 7.48 -2.54 -6.98
CA GLU A 4 8.05 -1.52 -7.84
C GLU A 4 6.99 -1.12 -8.88
N ALA A 5 6.77 0.19 -9.03
CA ALA A 5 5.76 0.74 -9.92
C ALA A 5 6.25 2.06 -10.54
N ASP A 6 5.71 2.42 -11.70
CA ASP A 6 5.95 3.75 -12.30
C ASP A 6 5.46 4.84 -11.34
N GLU A 7 6.28 5.87 -11.10
CA GLU A 7 5.99 6.97 -10.18
C GLU A 7 4.62 7.62 -10.46
N LYS A 8 4.19 7.66 -11.73
CA LYS A 8 2.91 8.24 -12.16
C LYS A 8 1.69 7.46 -11.65
N ILE A 9 1.85 6.18 -11.32
CA ILE A 9 0.76 5.32 -10.86
C ILE A 9 0.94 4.84 -9.43
N ALA A 10 2.12 5.04 -8.82
CA ALA A 10 2.48 4.47 -7.53
C ALA A 10 1.45 4.77 -6.43
N ALA A 11 0.98 6.02 -6.32
CA ALA A 11 -0.04 6.41 -5.34
C ALA A 11 -1.38 5.69 -5.56
N LYS A 12 -1.85 5.64 -6.81
CA LYS A 12 -3.10 4.95 -7.15
C LYS A 12 -2.99 3.43 -6.89
N ALA A 13 -1.85 2.84 -7.25
CA ALA A 13 -1.59 1.42 -7.01
C ALA A 13 -1.54 1.11 -5.51
N ALA A 14 -0.90 1.98 -4.71
CA ALA A 14 -0.84 1.86 -3.26
C ALA A 14 -2.24 1.85 -2.62
N ASP A 15 -3.12 2.79 -3.00
CA ASP A 15 -4.51 2.84 -2.53
C ASP A 15 -5.29 1.56 -2.88
N GLU A 16 -5.13 1.08 -4.11
CA GLU A 16 -5.83 -0.11 -4.58
C GLU A 16 -5.32 -1.37 -3.86
N ILE A 17 -4.02 -1.50 -3.67
CA ILE A 17 -3.39 -2.61 -2.93
C ILE A 17 -3.83 -2.57 -1.46
N LYS A 18 -3.82 -1.40 -0.81
CA LYS A 18 -4.30 -1.22 0.56
C LYS A 18 -5.72 -1.74 0.70
N ARG A 19 -6.63 -1.27 -0.17
CA ARG A 19 -8.03 -1.72 -0.18
C ARG A 19 -8.15 -3.22 -0.34
N ILE A 20 -7.43 -3.82 -1.29
CA ILE A 20 -7.46 -5.28 -1.53
C ILE A 20 -6.99 -6.03 -0.29
N MET A 21 -5.92 -5.58 0.36
CA MET A 21 -5.37 -6.22 1.56
C MET A 21 -6.33 -6.10 2.76
N GLU A 22 -6.92 -4.94 2.98
CA GLU A 22 -7.85 -4.71 4.08
C GLU A 22 -9.19 -5.45 3.88
N SER A 23 -9.59 -5.71 2.64
CA SER A 23 -10.86 -6.38 2.30
C SER A 23 -10.73 -7.85 1.90
N VAL A 24 -9.57 -8.48 2.08
CA VAL A 24 -9.27 -9.81 1.51
C VAL A 24 -10.24 -10.91 1.98
N ALA A 25 -10.74 -10.82 3.21
CA ALA A 25 -11.81 -11.66 3.71
C ALA A 25 -12.59 -10.94 4.82
N LYS A 26 -13.76 -11.46 5.18
CA LYS A 26 -14.56 -10.94 6.31
C LYS A 26 -14.03 -11.51 7.60
N PHE A 27 -13.57 -10.63 8.48
CA PHE A 27 -13.14 -10.94 9.83
C PHE A 27 -14.00 -10.17 10.83
N GLU A 28 -14.06 -10.65 12.08
CA GLU A 28 -14.73 -9.91 13.16
C GLU A 28 -14.02 -8.61 13.53
N ILE A 29 -12.75 -8.46 13.12
CA ILE A 29 -11.91 -7.29 13.35
C ILE A 29 -11.37 -6.75 12.00
N PRO A 30 -11.17 -5.43 11.84
CA PRO A 30 -10.61 -4.88 10.62
C PRO A 30 -9.10 -5.13 10.54
N PHE A 31 -8.60 -5.34 9.32
CA PHE A 31 -7.17 -5.21 9.04
C PHE A 31 -6.87 -3.78 8.63
N ILE A 32 -5.85 -3.19 9.23
CA ILE A 32 -5.38 -1.85 8.91
C ILE A 32 -3.99 -1.99 8.30
N VAL A 33 -3.82 -1.50 7.08
CA VAL A 33 -2.57 -1.62 6.34
C VAL A 33 -1.90 -0.25 6.23
N ASP A 34 -0.67 -0.17 6.75
CA ASP A 34 0.22 0.96 6.53
C ASP A 34 0.89 0.82 5.16
N VAL A 35 0.88 1.92 4.40
CA VAL A 35 1.53 1.99 3.09
C VAL A 35 2.52 3.14 3.07
N SER A 36 3.59 2.96 2.31
CA SER A 36 4.59 3.97 2.12
C SER A 36 5.12 3.88 0.69
N ILE A 37 5.52 5.01 0.13
CA ILE A 37 6.12 5.10 -1.21
C ILE A 37 7.47 5.82 -1.07
N GLY A 38 8.47 5.37 -1.82
CA GLY A 38 9.78 5.98 -1.84
C GLY A 38 10.56 5.58 -3.08
N LYS A 39 11.55 6.40 -3.46
CA LYS A 39 12.46 6.10 -4.58
C LYS A 39 13.43 4.97 -4.25
N ASN A 40 13.67 4.76 -2.96
CA ASN A 40 14.46 3.68 -2.41
C ASN A 40 13.97 3.41 -0.98
N TRP A 41 14.49 2.36 -0.35
CA TRP A 41 14.06 1.95 1.00
C TRP A 41 14.37 2.97 2.10
N GLY A 42 15.36 3.84 1.91
CA GLY A 42 15.72 4.90 2.87
C GLY A 42 14.84 6.15 2.78
N GLU A 43 14.10 6.30 1.69
CA GLU A 43 13.25 7.47 1.37
C GLU A 43 11.76 7.09 1.35
N MET A 44 11.34 6.16 2.19
CA MET A 44 9.94 5.72 2.27
C MET A 44 9.12 6.70 3.11
N GLU A 45 8.11 7.30 2.51
CA GLU A 45 7.18 8.22 3.18
C GLU A 45 5.79 7.60 3.31
N LYS A 46 5.19 7.73 4.50
CA LYS A 46 3.84 7.22 4.76
C LYS A 46 2.81 8.03 3.97
N ILE A 47 1.83 7.31 3.42
CA ILE A 47 0.69 7.89 2.70
C ILE A 47 -0.63 7.32 3.22
#